data_AF-A0A059CP03-F1
#
_entry.id   AF-A0A059CP03-F1
#
_cell.length_a   1.000
_cell.length_b   1.000
_cell.length_c   1.000
_cell.angle_alpha   90.00
_cell.angle_beta   90.00
_cell.angle_gamma   90.00
#
_symmetry.space_group_name_H-M   'P 1'
#
loop_
_entity.id
_entity.type
_entity.pdbx_description
1 polymer ?
#
loop_
_entity_poly.entity_id
_entity_poly.type
_entity_poly.pdbx_seq_one_letter_code
_entity_poly.pdbx_strand_id
1 'polypeptide(L)'
;MFKRKSEIEKFNERNNFGLWSIKMQALLTTQGLAKALDHEDELLTIMKVAKRIDLMERANSTILLNLLDEILIEVADEKNVAAL
;
A
#
# COMPACT_ATOMS: atom_id res chain seq x y z
N MET A 1 3.39 26.30 5.94
CA MET A 1 2.16 25.50 5.82
C MET A 1 2.53 24.06 6.15
N PHE A 2 2.22 23.57 7.36
CA PHE A 2 2.45 22.17 7.69
C PHE A 2 1.47 21.35 6.86
N LYS A 3 1.96 20.80 5.75
CA LYS A 3 1.24 19.80 4.98
C LYS A 3 1.15 18.62 5.94
N ARG A 4 0.03 18.47 6.65
CA ARG A 4 -0.25 17.24 7.39
C ARG A 4 -0.21 16.15 6.33
N LYS A 5 0.90 15.41 6.24
CA LYS A 5 0.87 14.08 5.67
C LYS A 5 -0.28 13.41 6.38
N SER A 6 -1.25 12.90 5.64
CA SER A 6 -2.31 12.10 6.21
C SER A 6 -1.63 10.86 6.80
N GLU A 7 -1.17 10.98 8.04
CA GLU A 7 -0.47 9.94 8.77
C GLU A 7 -1.54 9.07 9.41
N ILE A 8 -1.56 7.81 9.01
CA ILE A 8 -2.32 6.77 9.69
C ILE A 8 -1.35 6.05 10.62
N GLU A 9 -1.86 5.53 11.73
CA GLU A 9 -1.05 4.68 12.60
C GLU A 9 -0.49 3.50 11.80
N LYS A 10 0.80 3.21 11.97
CA LYS A 10 1.44 2.07 11.30
C LYS A 10 0.78 0.77 11.75
N PHE A 11 0.61 -0.17 10.82
CA PHE A 11 0.11 -1.50 11.17
C PHE A 11 1.11 -2.22 12.06
N ASN A 12 0.57 -2.88 13.07
CA ASN A 12 1.28 -3.81 13.94
C ASN A 12 0.33 -4.96 14.25
N GLU A 13 0.86 -6.09 14.73
CA GLU A 13 0.01 -7.26 15.01
C GLU A 13 -1.06 -7.03 16.09
N ARG A 14 -0.93 -5.94 16.86
CA ARG A 14 -1.83 -5.61 17.98
C ARG A 14 -3.01 -4.76 17.58
N ASN A 15 -2.90 -3.99 16.49
CA ASN A 15 -3.95 -3.11 16.06
C ASN A 15 -4.94 -3.83 15.13
N ASN A 16 -6.15 -3.30 15.06
CA ASN A 16 -7.20 -3.92 14.27
C ASN A 16 -6.88 -3.73 12.77
N PHE A 17 -6.49 -4.82 12.11
CA PHE A 17 -6.17 -4.82 10.68
C PHE A 17 -7.31 -4.28 9.81
N GLY A 18 -8.57 -4.59 10.13
CA GLY A 18 -9.73 -4.09 9.40
C GLY A 18 -9.88 -2.57 9.48
N LEU A 19 -9.65 -1.99 10.66
CA LEU A 19 -9.65 -0.53 10.81
C LEU A 19 -8.46 0.11 10.09
N TRP A 20 -7.27 -0.52 10.18
CA TRP A 20 -6.08 -0.05 9.49
C TRP A 20 -6.25 -0.10 7.97
N SER A 21 -6.84 -1.16 7.43
CA SER A 21 -7.04 -1.33 5.98
C SER A 21 -8.03 -0.30 5.42
N ILE A 22 -9.11 0.03 6.14
CA ILE A 22 -10.03 1.11 5.78
C ILE A 22 -9.30 2.46 5.76
N LYS A 23 -8.48 2.75 6.77
CA LYS A 23 -7.67 3.98 6.83
C LYS A 23 -6.63 4.02 5.70
N MET A 24 -6.02 2.89 5.37
CA MET A 24 -5.07 2.75 4.27
C MET A 24 -5.73 2.99 2.91
N GLN A 25 -6.93 2.43 2.68
CA GLN A 25 -7.70 2.66 1.47
C GLN A 25 -8.06 4.15 1.31
N ALA A 26 -8.48 4.80 2.41
CA ALA A 26 -8.74 6.24 2.41
C ALA A 26 -7.46 7.04 2.09
N LEU A 27 -6.32 6.68 2.69
CA LEU A 27 -5.02 7.30 2.40
C LEU A 27 -4.67 7.18 0.91
N LEU A 28 -4.72 5.97 0.34
CA LEU A 28 -4.43 5.73 -1.07
C LEU A 28 -5.40 6.48 -1.99
N THR A 29 -6.68 6.60 -1.62
CA THR A 29 -7.67 7.39 -2.35
C THR A 29 -7.28 8.88 -2.39
N THR A 30 -6.88 9.46 -1.25
CA THR A 30 -6.45 10.86 -1.20
C THR A 30 -5.17 11.13 -2.01
N GLN A 31 -4.34 10.09 -2.24
CA GLN A 31 -3.14 10.17 -3.05
C GLN A 31 -3.36 9.83 -4.53
N GLY A 32 -4.58 9.45 -4.92
CA GLY A 32 -4.91 9.00 -6.28
C GLY A 32 -4.36 7.62 -6.63
N LEU A 33 -4.04 6.79 -5.61
CA LEU A 33 -3.41 5.48 -5.73
C LEU A 33 -4.40 4.31 -5.55
N ALA A 34 -5.64 4.57 -5.14
CA ALA A 34 -6.61 3.52 -4.79
C ALA A 34 -6.86 2.49 -5.90
N LYS A 35 -6.74 2.90 -7.16
CA LYS A 35 -6.90 2.00 -8.31
C LYS A 35 -5.91 0.84 -8.30
N ALA A 36 -4.72 1.00 -7.72
CA ALA A 36 -3.75 -0.09 -7.62
C ALA A 36 -4.24 -1.30 -6.79
N LEU A 37 -5.27 -1.13 -5.97
CA LEU A 37 -5.85 -2.23 -5.19
C LEU A 37 -6.86 -3.08 -5.99
N ASP A 38 -7.43 -2.51 -7.05
CA ASP A 38 -8.47 -3.17 -7.84
C ASP A 38 -7.84 -3.99 -8.97
N HIS A 39 -7.68 -5.28 -8.75
CA HIS A 39 -7.00 -6.17 -9.70
C HIS A 39 -7.83 -6.43 -10.97
N GLU A 40 -9.13 -6.10 -10.95
CA GLU A 40 -10.07 -6.31 -12.06
C GLU A 40 -10.47 -5.00 -12.76
N ASP A 41 -9.91 -3.86 -12.36
CA ASP A 41 -10.25 -2.56 -12.95
C ASP A 41 -9.86 -2.52 -14.44
N GLU A 42 -10.87 -2.41 -15.32
CA GLU A 42 -10.66 -2.22 -16.76
C GLU A 42 -9.75 -1.01 -17.04
N LEU A 43 -9.79 0.03 -16.20
CA LEU A 43 -8.95 1.21 -16.33
C LEU A 43 -7.48 0.88 -16.08
N LEU A 44 -7.17 -0.03 -15.16
CA LEU A 44 -5.80 -0.53 -15.02
C LEU A 44 -5.39 -1.25 -16.31
N THR A 45 -6.26 -2.07 -16.90
CA THR A 45 -5.98 -2.81 -18.14
C THR A 45 -5.70 -1.90 -19.33
N ILE A 46 -6.44 -0.80 -19.47
CA ILE A 46 -6.32 0.16 -20.58
C ILE A 46 -5.17 1.17 -20.35
N MET A 47 -4.67 1.31 -19.12
CA MET A 47 -3.56 2.20 -18.81
C MET A 47 -2.24 1.76 -19.46
N LYS A 48 -1.47 2.76 -19.94
CA LYS A 48 -0.08 2.56 -20.40
C LYS A 48 0.74 1.82 -19.34
N VAL A 49 1.50 0.81 -19.77
CA VAL A 49 2.30 -0.07 -18.90
C VAL A 49 3.16 0.73 -17.91
N ALA A 50 3.93 1.71 -18.38
CA ALA A 50 4.78 2.52 -17.49
C ALA A 50 3.99 3.26 -16.41
N LYS A 51 2.80 3.79 -16.74
CA LYS A 51 1.94 4.49 -15.78
C LYS A 51 1.31 3.52 -14.77
N ARG A 52 1.02 2.30 -15.21
CA ARG A 52 0.52 1.22 -14.35
C ARG A 52 1.58 0.79 -13.33
N ILE A 53 2.81 0.58 -13.80
CA ILE A 53 3.95 0.24 -12.95
C ILE A 53 4.18 1.34 -11.90
N ASP A 54 4.24 2.61 -12.30
CA ASP A 54 4.38 3.75 -11.36
C ASP A 54 3.26 3.77 -10.31
N LEU A 55 2.00 3.57 -10.74
CA LEU A 55 0.85 3.55 -9.84
C LEU A 55 0.98 2.42 -8.80
N MET A 56 1.33 1.21 -9.25
CA MET A 56 1.49 0.03 -8.40
C MET A 56 2.68 0.18 -7.44
N GLU A 57 3.83 0.64 -7.92
CA GLU A 57 5.03 0.86 -7.11
C GLU A 57 4.78 1.89 -6.01
N ARG A 58 4.07 2.98 -6.33
CA ARG A 58 3.73 4.02 -5.36
C ARG A 58 2.71 3.56 -4.33
N ALA A 59 1.71 2.78 -4.75
CA ALA A 59 0.75 2.18 -3.82
C ALA A 59 1.43 1.19 -2.88
N ASN A 60 2.25 0.29 -3.41
CA ASN A 60 3.02 -0.67 -2.63
C ASN A 60 3.97 0.02 -1.65
N SER A 61 4.71 1.02 -2.11
CA SER A 61 5.61 1.81 -1.24
C SER A 61 4.84 2.50 -0.13
N THR A 62 3.66 3.04 -0.42
CA THR A 62 2.81 3.68 0.60
C THR A 62 2.34 2.68 1.64
N ILE A 63 1.92 1.47 1.23
CA ILE A 63 1.52 0.40 2.14
C ILE A 63 2.69 0.02 3.05
N LEU A 64 3.87 -0.27 2.48
CA LEU A 64 5.07 -0.68 3.21
C LEU A 64 5.52 0.38 4.22
N LEU A 65 5.52 1.66 3.83
CA LEU A 65 5.90 2.77 4.73
C LEU A 65 4.95 2.96 5.92
N ASN A 66 3.76 2.36 5.87
CA ASN A 66 2.77 2.36 6.94
C ASN A 66 2.71 1.02 7.69
N LEU A 67 3.70 0.15 7.53
CA LEU A 67 3.94 -1.01 8.40
C LEU A 67 5.01 -0.67 9.44
N LEU A 68 4.95 -1.31 10.60
CA LEU A 68 6.07 -1.31 11.55
C LEU A 68 7.24 -2.14 11.02
N ASP A 69 8.44 -1.82 11.51
CA ASP A 69 9.67 -2.45 11.07
C ASP A 69 9.67 -3.98 11.36
N GLU A 70 9.04 -4.41 12.47
CA GLU A 70 8.84 -5.84 12.79
C GLU A 70 8.05 -6.57 11.69
N ILE A 71 6.97 -5.97 11.20
CA ILE A 71 6.15 -6.51 10.10
C ILE A 71 6.94 -6.48 8.78
N LEU A 72 7.76 -5.46 8.56
CA LEU A 72 8.59 -5.38 7.35
C LEU A 72 9.64 -6.49 7.30
N ILE A 73 10.18 -6.91 8.45
CA ILE A 73 11.11 -8.05 8.55
C ILE A 73 10.38 -9.34 8.15
N GLU A 74 9.19 -9.58 8.69
CA GLU A 74 8.38 -10.76 8.34
C GLU A 74 8.03 -10.79 6.85
N VAL A 75 7.61 -9.66 6.28
CA VAL A 75 7.33 -9.54 4.84
C VAL A 75 8.59 -9.80 3.99
N ALA A 76 9.76 -9.39 4.46
CA ALA A 76 11.01 -9.66 3.77
C ALA A 76 11.37 -11.16 3.82
N ASP A 77 11.17 -11.80 4.97
CA ASP A 77 11.40 -13.23 5.14
C ASP A 77 10.43 -14.08 4.29
N GLU A 78 9.14 -13.73 4.26
CA GLU A 78 8.16 -14.39 3.39
C GLU A 78 8.52 -14.30 1.91
N LYS A 79 8.97 -13.13 1.44
CA LYS A 79 9.40 -12.95 0.05
C LYS A 79 10.64 -13.79 -0.28
N ASN A 80 11.57 -13.92 0.66
CA ASN A 80 12.75 -14.78 0.48
C ASN A 80 12.34 -16.26 0.39
N VAL A 81 11.36 -16.70 1.17
CA VAL A 81 10.81 -18.07 1.11
C VAL A 81 10.04 -18.31 -0.18
N ALA A 82 9.22 -17.35 -0.63
CA ALA A 82 8.45 -17.48 -1.88
C ALA A 82 9.33 -17.47 -3.15
N ALA A 83 10.59 -17.04 -3.04
CA ALA A 83 11.57 -17.04 -4.12
C ALA A 83 12.43 -18.33 -4.20
N LEU A 84 12.30 -19.23 -3.23
CA LEU A 84 12.91 -20.57 -3.21
C LEU A 84 12.00 -21.62 -3.86
#